data_AF-A0A538QK29-F1
#
_entry.id   AF-A0A538QK29-F1
#
_cell.length_a   1.000
_cell.length_b   1.000
_cell.length_c   1.000
_cell.angle_alpha   90.00
_cell.angle_beta   90.00
_cell.angle_gamma   90.00
#
_symmetry.space_group_name_H-M   'P 1'
#
loop_
_entity.id
_entity.type
_entity.pdbx_description
1 polymer ?
#
loop_
_entity_poly.entity_id
_entity_poly.type
_entity_poly.pdbx_seq_one_letter_code
_entity_poly.pdbx_strand_id
1 'polypeptide(L)'
;MMAARLGVWLVLAVAVAAAPGPAHAQDANRPVPYRVKPGDTLELIAAEFYGDRTKAVFLMEENKMTHARPLRPGERLRIPISRDVTTAPGDTFESLAMTYLGSARRGSFLADFNGASQDSLPAGSSVTIPFTITHTAQSTESLSDIAKAYFGDGKNAEMLRRYNFLERSSIDKGEQLIVPVYHVRLSAAKQPALDAESRARREHRREATARVARALPAARQAWKDGDFAAVKAALVPLEPDLDYLDSDEGMAVAVLLGAAHVAYGDSELALACFKRVIDRQDHAALRSYDYSPKILALWHQAGGAIE
;
A
#
# COMPACT_ATOMS: atom_id res chain seq x y z
N MET A 1 -42.96 -63.99 26.84
CA MET A 1 -43.67 -62.88 26.16
C MET A 1 -43.49 -61.62 27.00
N MET A 2 -42.54 -60.76 26.64
CA MET A 2 -42.36 -59.43 27.23
C MET A 2 -42.25 -58.43 26.07
N ALA A 3 -43.01 -57.34 26.19
CA ALA A 3 -43.29 -56.38 25.15
C ALA A 3 -42.07 -55.51 24.78
N ALA A 4 -41.86 -55.33 23.46
CA ALA A 4 -40.85 -54.46 22.90
C ALA A 4 -41.28 -52.98 23.03
N ARG A 5 -40.44 -52.16 23.69
CA ARG A 5 -40.50 -50.70 23.64
C ARG A 5 -39.50 -50.22 22.59
N LEU A 6 -40.00 -49.79 21.42
CA LEU A 6 -39.21 -49.10 20.41
C LEU A 6 -38.90 -47.68 20.88
N GLY A 7 -37.65 -47.43 21.26
CA GLY A 7 -37.11 -46.11 21.54
C GLY A 7 -36.83 -45.36 20.24
N VAL A 8 -37.44 -44.18 20.09
CA VAL A 8 -37.14 -43.24 19.01
C VAL A 8 -35.80 -42.57 19.33
N TRP A 9 -34.78 -42.80 18.49
CA TRP A 9 -33.51 -42.08 18.55
C TRP A 9 -33.64 -40.78 17.76
N LEU A 10 -33.59 -39.65 18.46
CA LEU A 10 -33.52 -38.31 17.87
C LEU A 10 -32.04 -38.04 17.52
N VAL A 11 -31.68 -38.14 16.24
CA VAL A 11 -30.35 -37.75 15.75
C VAL A 11 -30.35 -36.22 15.60
N LEU A 12 -29.73 -35.54 16.56
CA LEU A 12 -29.55 -34.08 16.51
C LEU A 12 -28.32 -33.79 15.63
N ALA A 13 -28.56 -33.51 14.34
CA ALA A 13 -27.53 -33.05 13.43
C ALA A 13 -27.14 -31.61 13.79
N VAL A 14 -26.04 -31.43 14.51
CA VAL A 14 -25.42 -30.12 14.71
C VAL A 14 -24.71 -29.73 13.42
N ALA A 15 -25.37 -28.89 12.62
CA ALA A 15 -24.71 -28.19 11.53
C ALA A 15 -23.82 -27.10 12.13
N VAL A 16 -22.52 -27.36 12.21
CA VAL A 16 -21.53 -26.30 12.49
C VAL A 16 -21.46 -25.42 11.24
N ALA A 17 -22.21 -24.32 11.27
CA ALA A 17 -22.04 -23.25 10.31
C ALA A 17 -20.67 -22.61 10.58
N ALA A 18 -19.68 -22.94 9.75
CA ALA A 18 -18.42 -22.23 9.71
C ALA A 18 -18.69 -20.81 9.23
N ALA A 19 -18.77 -19.85 10.17
CA ALA A 19 -18.78 -18.45 9.83
C ALA A 19 -17.46 -18.11 9.10
N PRO A 20 -17.49 -17.42 7.95
CA PRO A 20 -16.26 -16.89 7.36
C PRO A 20 -15.67 -15.88 8.36
N GLY A 21 -14.54 -16.22 8.96
CA GLY A 21 -13.79 -15.29 9.81
C GLY A 21 -13.32 -14.07 9.01
N PRO A 22 -12.98 -12.95 9.66
CA PRO A 22 -12.59 -11.72 9.00
C PRO A 22 -11.15 -11.84 8.45
N ALA A 23 -10.99 -12.62 7.38
CA ALA A 23 -9.73 -12.71 6.63
C ALA A 23 -9.42 -11.43 5.84
N HIS A 24 -10.33 -10.44 5.81
CA HIS A 24 -10.12 -9.13 5.17
C HIS A 24 -9.49 -8.07 6.10
N ALA A 25 -9.34 -8.34 7.40
CA ALA A 25 -8.98 -7.31 8.38
C ALA A 25 -7.47 -7.04 8.52
N GLN A 26 -6.59 -7.92 8.05
CA GLN A 26 -5.16 -7.84 8.43
C GLN A 26 -4.25 -7.03 7.49
N ASP A 27 -4.67 -6.64 6.27
CA ASP A 27 -3.71 -6.08 5.29
C ASP A 27 -4.00 -4.68 4.71
N ALA A 28 -5.13 -4.03 4.98
CA ALA A 28 -5.58 -2.97 4.07
C ALA A 28 -5.64 -1.53 4.61
N ASN A 29 -5.07 -1.13 5.75
CA ASN A 29 -4.88 0.31 6.07
C ASN A 29 -3.40 0.72 6.07
N ARG A 30 -2.60 0.06 5.23
CA ARG A 30 -1.16 0.30 5.15
C ARG A 30 -0.87 1.33 4.07
N PRO A 31 0.06 2.27 4.33
CA PRO A 31 0.60 3.14 3.30
C PRO A 31 1.09 2.34 2.10
N VAL A 32 0.95 2.89 0.90
CA VAL A 32 1.51 2.30 -0.31
C VAL A 32 3.03 2.45 -0.26
N PRO A 33 3.81 1.35 -0.39
CA PRO A 33 5.25 1.46 -0.51
C PRO A 33 5.60 2.13 -1.84
N TYR A 34 6.50 3.10 -1.79
CA TYR A 34 7.00 3.82 -2.96
C TYR A 34 8.52 3.83 -2.94
N ARG A 35 9.13 3.58 -4.10
CA ARG A 35 10.58 3.70 -4.29
C ARG A 35 10.85 5.02 -5.00
N VAL A 36 11.63 5.88 -4.35
CA VAL A 36 12.07 7.15 -4.91
C VAL A 36 12.85 6.90 -6.19
N LYS A 37 12.50 7.62 -7.24
CA LYS A 37 13.06 7.56 -8.56
C LYS A 37 14.03 8.73 -8.78
N PRO A 38 14.94 8.64 -9.77
CA PRO A 38 15.78 9.77 -10.13
C PRO A 38 14.96 11.03 -10.42
N GLY A 39 15.30 12.13 -9.73
CA GLY A 39 14.63 13.42 -9.86
C GLY A 39 13.36 13.59 -9.02
N ASP A 40 12.98 12.61 -8.19
CA ASP A 40 11.84 12.77 -7.30
C ASP A 40 12.06 13.82 -6.21
N THR A 41 10.98 14.54 -5.92
CA THR A 41 10.85 15.39 -4.73
C THR A 41 9.56 15.04 -4.00
N LEU A 42 9.45 15.38 -2.72
CA LEU A 42 8.23 15.14 -1.95
C LEU A 42 7.02 15.84 -2.57
N GLU A 43 7.23 17.03 -3.14
CA GLU A 43 6.20 17.82 -3.82
C GLU A 43 5.72 17.14 -5.09
N LEU A 44 6.62 16.59 -5.91
CA LEU A 44 6.26 15.87 -7.13
C LEU A 44 5.51 14.57 -6.81
N ILE A 45 5.93 13.86 -5.77
CA ILE A 45 5.23 12.67 -5.30
C ILE A 45 3.84 13.07 -4.75
N ALA A 46 3.75 14.13 -3.95
CA ALA A 46 2.47 14.62 -3.46
C ALA A 46 1.55 15.10 -4.59
N ALA A 47 2.08 15.73 -5.63
CA ALA A 47 1.31 16.06 -6.83
C ALA A 47 0.80 14.80 -7.53
N GLU A 48 1.66 13.80 -7.72
CA GLU A 48 1.32 12.54 -8.39
C GLU A 48 0.20 11.79 -7.65
N PHE A 49 0.33 11.63 -6.33
CA PHE A 49 -0.61 10.84 -5.54
C PHE A 49 -1.81 11.63 -5.03
N TYR A 50 -1.63 12.92 -4.72
CA TYR A 50 -2.63 13.74 -4.02
C TYR A 50 -3.18 14.90 -4.85
N GLY A 51 -2.66 15.08 -6.08
CA GLY A 51 -3.01 16.17 -6.98
C GLY A 51 -2.51 17.54 -6.54
N ASP A 52 -1.70 17.62 -5.49
CA ASP A 52 -1.30 18.88 -4.88
C ASP A 52 0.08 18.78 -4.22
N ARG A 53 1.01 19.62 -4.69
CA ARG A 53 2.38 19.72 -4.20
C ARG A 53 2.46 20.12 -2.73
N THR A 54 1.48 20.91 -2.25
CA THR A 54 1.47 21.42 -0.87
C THR A 54 1.20 20.32 0.15
N LYS A 55 0.67 19.17 -0.29
CA LYS A 55 0.41 17.99 0.54
C LYS A 55 1.64 17.13 0.81
N ALA A 56 2.83 17.60 0.44
CA ALA A 56 4.11 16.95 0.77
C ALA A 56 4.30 16.71 2.28
N VAL A 57 3.70 17.54 3.12
CA VAL A 57 3.70 17.35 4.58
C VAL A 57 3.15 15.98 5.00
N PHE A 58 2.18 15.43 4.25
CA PHE A 58 1.63 14.11 4.57
C PHE A 58 2.65 12.99 4.40
N LEU A 59 3.51 13.12 3.38
CA LEU A 59 4.60 12.18 3.14
C LEU A 59 5.67 12.32 4.22
N MET A 60 5.99 13.54 4.64
CA MET A 60 6.98 13.78 5.68
C MET A 60 6.59 13.12 6.99
N GLU A 61 5.36 13.35 7.46
CA GLU A 61 4.88 12.82 8.73
C GLU A 61 4.79 11.28 8.71
N GLU A 62 4.23 10.69 7.64
CA GLU A 62 4.16 9.22 7.51
C GLU A 62 5.55 8.57 7.51
N ASN A 63 6.54 9.25 6.94
CA ASN A 63 7.92 8.78 6.86
C ASN A 63 8.81 9.32 7.98
N LYS A 64 8.22 9.95 9.00
CA LYS A 64 8.92 10.49 10.19
C LYS A 64 10.09 11.42 9.82
N MET A 65 9.91 12.23 8.79
CA MET A 65 10.88 13.22 8.34
C MET A 65 10.71 14.51 9.13
N THR A 66 11.79 14.97 9.77
CA THR A 66 11.79 16.20 10.58
C THR A 66 11.85 17.48 9.76
N HIS A 67 12.40 17.42 8.55
CA HIS A 67 12.49 18.55 7.63
C HIS A 67 12.49 18.06 6.18
N ALA A 68 12.09 18.95 5.26
CA ALA A 68 12.23 18.69 3.84
C ALA A 68 13.70 18.48 3.50
N ARG A 69 13.99 17.48 2.66
CA ARG A 69 15.33 17.21 2.14
C ARG A 69 15.25 16.57 0.76
N PRO A 70 16.33 16.62 -0.03
CA PRO A 70 16.42 15.83 -1.25
C PRO A 70 16.21 14.34 -0.96
N LEU A 71 15.45 13.69 -1.83
CA LEU A 71 15.21 12.26 -1.78
C LEU A 71 16.32 11.53 -2.52
N ARG A 72 16.75 10.38 -2.00
CA ARG A 72 17.77 9.55 -2.67
C ARG A 72 17.08 8.55 -3.59
N PRO A 73 17.48 8.43 -4.87
CA PRO A 73 16.97 7.36 -5.72
C PRO A 73 17.14 5.99 -5.05
N GLY A 74 16.10 5.18 -5.07
CA GLY A 74 16.02 3.89 -4.40
C GLY A 74 15.49 3.95 -2.96
N GLU A 75 15.37 5.13 -2.34
CA GLU A 75 14.82 5.31 -1.00
C GLU A 75 13.37 4.82 -0.90
N ARG A 76 13.00 4.21 0.21
CA ARG A 76 11.66 3.67 0.44
C ARG A 76 10.82 4.68 1.21
N LEU A 77 9.73 5.11 0.60
CA LEU A 77 8.72 5.95 1.21
C LEU A 77 7.42 5.17 1.40
N ARG A 78 6.66 5.58 2.41
CA ARG A 78 5.30 5.17 2.70
C ARG A 78 4.38 6.29 2.27
N ILE A 79 3.49 6.01 1.31
CA ILE A 79 2.54 6.97 0.79
C ILE A 79 1.18 6.67 1.39
N PRO A 80 0.70 7.47 2.37
CA PRO A 80 -0.59 7.21 2.97
C PRO A 80 -1.70 7.59 1.98
N ILE A 81 -2.71 6.73 1.83
CA ILE A 81 -3.85 6.91 0.91
C ILE A 81 -5.16 6.48 1.57
N SER A 82 -6.28 7.05 1.12
CA SER A 82 -7.59 6.56 1.55
C SER A 82 -7.95 5.26 0.81
N ARG A 83 -8.82 4.45 1.42
CA ARG A 83 -9.29 3.18 0.84
C ARG A 83 -10.80 3.13 0.79
N ASP A 84 -11.34 2.35 -0.15
CA ASP A 84 -12.76 2.04 -0.18
C ASP A 84 -13.00 0.63 0.38
N VAL A 85 -14.07 0.48 1.17
CA VAL A 85 -14.51 -0.78 1.74
C VAL A 85 -15.95 -1.03 1.36
N THR A 86 -16.25 -2.26 0.97
CA THR A 86 -17.63 -2.70 0.75
C THR A 86 -18.19 -3.20 2.07
N THR A 87 -19.30 -2.62 2.51
CA THR A 87 -19.96 -2.96 3.77
C THR A 87 -20.58 -4.36 3.72
N ALA A 88 -20.46 -5.09 4.81
CA ALA A 88 -21.15 -6.36 5.04
C ALA A 88 -22.47 -6.14 5.79
N PRO A 89 -23.40 -7.12 5.79
CA PRO A 89 -24.58 -7.07 6.64
C PRO A 89 -24.22 -6.91 8.12
N GLY A 90 -24.76 -5.87 8.75
CA GLY A 90 -24.51 -5.56 10.17
C GLY A 90 -23.34 -4.62 10.43
N ASP A 91 -22.61 -4.17 9.40
CA ASP A 91 -21.63 -3.10 9.56
C ASP A 91 -22.30 -1.79 9.97
N THR A 92 -21.64 -1.06 10.87
CA THR A 92 -22.00 0.32 11.24
C THR A 92 -20.77 1.21 11.09
N PHE A 93 -20.98 2.53 11.06
CA PHE A 93 -19.83 3.44 11.04
C PHE A 93 -18.95 3.30 12.28
N GLU A 94 -19.51 2.96 13.44
CA GLU A 94 -18.78 2.67 14.67
C GLU A 94 -17.96 1.40 14.56
N SER A 95 -18.50 0.31 14.00
CA SER A 95 -17.74 -0.94 13.84
C SER A 95 -16.58 -0.75 12.85
N LEU A 96 -16.82 -0.03 11.75
CA LEU A 96 -15.79 0.33 10.78
C LEU A 96 -14.75 1.29 11.37
N ALA A 97 -15.17 2.30 12.13
CA ALA A 97 -14.25 3.23 12.78
C ALA A 97 -13.43 2.56 13.88
N MET A 98 -14.01 1.60 14.62
CA MET A 98 -13.26 0.78 15.57
C MET A 98 -12.18 -0.03 14.84
N THR A 99 -12.54 -0.65 13.71
CA THR A 99 -11.66 -1.51 12.93
C THR A 99 -10.52 -0.73 12.27
N TYR A 100 -10.83 0.40 11.63
CA TYR A 100 -9.87 1.10 10.77
C TYR A 100 -9.30 2.38 11.34
N LEU A 101 -10.07 3.05 12.20
CA LEU A 101 -9.69 4.32 12.83
C LEU A 101 -9.36 4.13 14.31
N GLY A 102 -9.33 2.90 14.83
CA GLY A 102 -8.94 2.56 16.20
C GLY A 102 -9.93 2.96 17.30
N SER A 103 -11.10 3.50 16.96
CA SER A 103 -12.14 3.82 17.96
C SER A 103 -13.53 3.93 17.36
N ALA A 104 -14.50 3.25 17.97
CA ALA A 104 -15.92 3.39 17.65
C ALA A 104 -16.43 4.83 17.73
N ARG A 105 -15.85 5.66 18.62
CA ARG A 105 -16.22 7.08 18.77
C ARG A 105 -15.93 7.93 17.53
N ARG A 106 -15.14 7.42 16.59
CA ARG A 106 -14.88 8.07 15.28
C ARG A 106 -15.91 7.70 14.22
N GLY A 107 -16.94 6.92 14.56
CA GLY A 107 -18.04 6.55 13.65
C GLY A 107 -18.77 7.76 13.09
N SER A 108 -19.10 8.74 13.94
CA SER A 108 -19.72 9.99 13.50
C SER A 108 -18.88 10.73 12.46
N PHE A 109 -17.58 10.86 12.73
CA PHE A 109 -16.63 11.43 11.77
C PHE A 109 -16.59 10.63 10.46
N LEU A 110 -16.59 9.30 10.53
CA LEU A 110 -16.55 8.46 9.32
C LEU A 110 -17.84 8.58 8.49
N ALA A 111 -18.99 8.71 9.13
CA ALA A 111 -20.26 8.98 8.48
C ALA A 111 -20.24 10.35 7.78
N ASP A 112 -19.86 11.40 8.50
CA ASP A 112 -19.71 12.77 7.98
C ASP A 112 -18.73 12.81 6.81
N PHE A 113 -17.59 12.13 6.95
CA PHE A 113 -16.58 11.99 5.90
C PHE A 113 -17.16 11.33 4.64
N ASN A 114 -18.06 10.37 4.77
CA ASN A 114 -18.70 9.72 3.61
C ASN A 114 -19.96 10.44 3.12
N GLY A 115 -20.34 11.58 3.70
CA GLY A 115 -21.57 12.29 3.37
C GLY A 115 -22.83 11.48 3.68
N ALA A 116 -22.73 10.53 4.61
CA ALA A 116 -23.81 9.61 4.99
C ALA A 116 -24.39 9.98 6.36
N SER A 117 -25.64 9.60 6.61
CA SER A 117 -26.19 9.66 7.97
C SER A 117 -25.68 8.47 8.80
N GLN A 118 -25.48 8.67 10.10
CA GLN A 118 -24.94 7.64 11.01
C GLN A 118 -25.80 6.37 11.03
N ASP A 119 -27.12 6.52 10.91
CA ASP A 119 -28.08 5.41 10.95
C ASP A 119 -28.24 4.66 9.61
N SER A 120 -27.62 5.16 8.53
CA SER A 120 -27.78 4.57 7.20
C SER A 120 -26.46 4.05 6.66
N LEU A 121 -26.27 2.74 6.83
CA LEU A 121 -25.18 2.02 6.19
C LEU A 121 -25.67 0.68 5.61
N PRO A 122 -26.27 0.70 4.40
CA PRO A 122 -26.69 -0.52 3.73
C PRO A 122 -25.51 -1.48 3.50
N ALA A 123 -25.78 -2.78 3.48
CA ALA A 123 -24.80 -3.75 3.01
C ALA A 123 -24.51 -3.54 1.51
N GLY A 124 -23.26 -3.75 1.10
CA GLY A 124 -22.80 -3.53 -0.27
C GLY A 124 -22.46 -2.07 -0.61
N SER A 125 -22.59 -1.14 0.33
CA SER A 125 -22.16 0.25 0.15
C SER A 125 -20.64 0.37 0.11
N SER A 126 -20.13 1.23 -0.77
CA SER A 126 -18.72 1.61 -0.80
C SER A 126 -18.48 2.77 0.17
N VAL A 127 -17.73 2.50 1.23
CA VAL A 127 -17.36 3.47 2.27
C VAL A 127 -15.87 3.79 2.13
N THR A 128 -15.55 5.06 1.99
CA THR A 128 -14.16 5.52 1.99
C THR A 128 -13.68 5.68 3.43
N ILE A 129 -12.63 4.95 3.76
CA ILE A 129 -11.88 5.07 5.01
C ILE A 129 -10.72 6.05 4.78
N PRO A 130 -10.66 7.16 5.53
CA PRO A 130 -9.52 8.08 5.48
C PRO A 130 -8.27 7.43 6.06
N PHE A 131 -7.10 7.86 5.57
CA PHE A 131 -5.86 7.63 6.28
C PHE A 131 -5.69 8.67 7.38
N THR A 132 -4.89 8.30 8.38
CA THR A 132 -4.58 9.17 9.52
C THR A 132 -3.09 9.42 9.60
N ILE A 133 -2.72 10.64 9.95
CA ILE A 133 -1.34 11.02 10.22
C ILE A 133 -1.19 11.29 11.70
N THR A 134 -0.07 10.87 12.28
CA THR A 134 0.30 11.26 13.65
C THR A 134 1.23 12.45 13.61
N HIS A 135 0.69 13.63 13.92
CA HIS A 135 1.47 14.83 14.14
C HIS A 135 2.06 14.81 15.56
N THR A 136 3.35 15.12 15.71
CA THR A 136 4.00 15.27 17.02
C THR A 136 4.41 16.71 17.23
N ALA A 137 3.86 17.35 18.28
CA ALA A 137 4.07 18.77 18.53
C ALA A 137 5.55 19.06 18.81
N GLN A 138 6.11 20.04 18.12
CA GLN A 138 7.49 20.50 18.32
C GLN A 138 7.59 21.53 19.44
N SER A 139 6.46 22.20 19.73
CA SER A 139 6.28 23.14 20.82
C SER A 139 4.83 23.05 21.32
N THR A 140 4.41 23.91 22.24
CA THR A 140 2.98 24.04 22.52
C THR A 140 2.30 24.68 21.31
N GLU A 141 1.42 23.93 20.66
CA GLU A 141 0.81 24.28 19.37
C GLU A 141 -0.72 24.32 19.51
N SER A 142 -1.35 25.31 18.88
CA SER A 142 -2.82 25.39 18.87
C SER A 142 -3.41 24.43 17.83
N LEU A 143 -4.58 23.85 18.12
CA LEU A 143 -5.29 23.01 17.13
C LEU A 143 -5.70 23.79 15.88
N SER A 144 -5.84 25.13 15.98
CA SER A 144 -6.12 26.00 14.84
C SER A 144 -4.93 26.11 13.89
N ASP A 145 -3.70 26.24 14.43
CA ASP A 145 -2.50 26.32 13.60
C ASP A 145 -2.21 24.97 12.95
N ILE A 146 -2.37 23.88 13.70
CA ILE A 146 -2.26 22.52 13.17
C ILE A 146 -3.32 22.29 12.08
N ALA A 147 -4.58 22.66 12.33
CA ALA A 147 -5.63 22.57 11.31
C ALA A 147 -5.28 23.37 10.05
N LYS A 148 -4.76 24.59 10.19
CA LYS A 148 -4.32 25.39 9.05
C LYS A 148 -3.16 24.74 8.29
N ALA A 149 -2.22 24.11 8.98
CA ALA A 149 -1.07 23.44 8.36
C ALA A 149 -1.49 22.22 7.53
N TYR A 150 -2.38 21.36 8.07
CA TYR A 150 -2.79 20.13 7.38
C TYR A 150 -3.96 20.30 6.42
N PHE A 151 -4.84 21.29 6.67
CA PHE A 151 -6.09 21.46 5.93
C PHE A 151 -6.20 22.79 5.19
N GLY A 152 -5.25 23.71 5.37
CA GLY A 152 -5.31 25.07 4.82
C GLY A 152 -6.27 26.00 5.55
N ASP A 153 -7.12 25.48 6.44
CA ASP A 153 -8.13 26.25 7.19
C ASP A 153 -8.16 25.85 8.68
N GLY A 154 -7.94 26.84 9.55
CA GLY A 154 -7.99 26.69 11.00
C GLY A 154 -9.38 26.37 11.56
N LYS A 155 -10.46 26.57 10.78
CA LYS A 155 -11.83 26.20 11.19
C LYS A 155 -12.01 24.71 11.46
N ASN A 156 -11.10 23.87 10.97
CA ASN A 156 -11.09 22.43 11.26
C ASN A 156 -10.58 22.08 12.68
N ALA A 157 -10.17 23.06 13.49
CA ALA A 157 -9.69 22.83 14.86
C ALA A 157 -10.68 22.06 15.73
N GLU A 158 -11.98 22.39 15.65
CA GLU A 158 -13.02 21.72 16.44
C GLU A 158 -13.24 20.27 15.99
N MET A 159 -13.08 19.99 14.69
CA MET A 159 -13.09 18.62 14.17
C MET A 159 -11.89 17.84 14.74
N LEU A 160 -10.68 18.39 14.68
CA LEU A 160 -9.48 17.76 15.23
C LEU A 160 -9.63 17.48 16.73
N ARG A 161 -10.15 18.46 17.48
CA ARG A 161 -10.38 18.33 18.92
C ARG A 161 -11.28 17.14 19.23
N ARG A 162 -12.45 17.07 18.58
CA ARG A 162 -13.42 15.98 18.77
C ARG A 162 -12.88 14.63 18.31
N TYR A 163 -12.19 14.59 17.17
CA TYR A 163 -11.59 13.36 16.62
C TYR A 163 -10.54 12.73 17.54
N ASN A 164 -9.81 13.58 18.27
CA ASN A 164 -8.78 13.19 19.24
C ASN A 164 -9.29 13.12 20.68
N PHE A 165 -10.60 13.33 20.89
CA PHE A 165 -11.24 13.28 22.21
C PHE A 165 -10.60 14.26 23.22
N LEU A 166 -10.17 15.42 22.74
CA LEU A 166 -9.51 16.44 23.54
C LEU A 166 -10.54 17.39 24.14
N GLU A 167 -10.32 17.78 25.39
CA GLU A 167 -11.08 18.88 26.03
C GLU A 167 -10.40 20.24 25.86
N ARG A 168 -9.12 20.23 25.45
CA ARG A 168 -8.29 21.43 25.23
C ARG A 168 -8.15 21.75 23.75
N SER A 169 -7.80 23.01 23.45
CA SER A 169 -7.59 23.54 22.10
C SER A 169 -6.12 23.64 21.68
N SER A 170 -5.21 23.04 22.45
CA SER A 170 -3.78 22.98 22.17
C SER A 170 -3.21 21.62 22.60
N ILE A 171 -2.03 21.31 22.06
CA ILE A 171 -1.21 20.17 22.48
C ILE A 171 0.17 20.69 22.88
N ASP A 172 0.78 20.06 23.88
CA ASP A 172 2.11 20.43 24.38
C ASP A 172 3.21 19.72 23.61
N LYS A 173 4.44 20.24 23.73
CA LYS A 173 5.61 19.66 23.08
C LYS A 173 5.73 18.15 23.34
N GLY A 174 5.88 17.38 22.27
CA GLY A 174 6.01 15.94 22.30
C GLY A 174 4.69 15.17 22.38
N GLU A 175 3.57 15.85 22.60
CA GLU A 175 2.25 15.22 22.49
C GLU A 175 1.90 14.92 21.03
N GLN A 176 1.09 13.89 20.85
CA GLN A 176 0.67 13.41 19.54
C GLN A 176 -0.79 13.78 19.27
N LEU A 177 -1.05 14.17 18.03
CA LEU A 177 -2.38 14.43 17.50
C LEU A 177 -2.60 13.60 16.26
N ILE A 178 -3.72 12.87 16.21
CA ILE A 178 -4.12 12.13 15.03
C ILE A 178 -4.91 13.07 14.12
N VAL A 179 -4.35 13.34 12.95
CA VAL A 179 -4.95 14.16 11.90
C VAL A 179 -5.61 13.22 10.90
N PRO A 180 -6.95 13.15 10.82
CA PRO A 180 -7.62 12.42 9.76
C PRO A 180 -7.58 13.26 8.48
N VAL A 181 -6.91 12.78 7.45
CA VAL A 181 -6.68 13.56 6.23
C VAL A 181 -7.79 13.29 5.22
N TYR A 182 -8.13 14.33 4.43
CA TYR A 182 -9.23 14.39 3.47
C TYR A 182 -9.30 13.25 2.44
N HIS A 183 -10.38 13.23 1.66
CA HIS A 183 -10.57 12.39 0.47
C HIS A 183 -9.44 12.52 -0.54
N VAL A 184 -8.35 11.82 -0.31
CA VAL A 184 -7.39 11.53 -1.35
C VAL A 184 -7.71 10.15 -1.87
N ARG A 185 -8.76 10.12 -2.71
CA ARG A 185 -9.09 8.94 -3.49
C ARG A 185 -8.15 8.91 -4.69
N LEU A 186 -7.62 7.74 -5.02
CA LEU A 186 -7.08 7.49 -6.36
C LEU A 186 -8.25 7.44 -7.36
N SER A 187 -8.87 8.58 -7.64
CA SER A 187 -9.92 8.69 -8.67
C SER A 187 -9.35 9.44 -9.87
N ALA A 188 -9.00 8.70 -10.91
CA ALA A 188 -8.40 9.25 -12.12
C ALA A 188 -9.23 10.35 -12.80
N ALA A 189 -10.54 10.44 -12.53
CA ALA A 189 -11.46 11.34 -13.18
C ALA A 189 -11.63 12.72 -12.50
N LYS A 190 -11.25 12.87 -11.23
CA LYS A 190 -11.43 14.12 -10.46
C LYS A 190 -10.12 14.73 -9.94
N GLN A 191 -8.98 14.16 -10.31
CA GLN A 191 -7.68 14.74 -9.97
C GLN A 191 -7.51 16.07 -10.73
N PRO A 192 -7.04 17.15 -10.09
CA PRO A 192 -6.57 18.31 -10.82
C PRO A 192 -5.53 17.86 -11.86
N ALA A 193 -5.48 18.56 -13.00
CA ALA A 193 -4.57 18.20 -14.06
C ALA A 193 -3.13 18.20 -13.51
N LEU A 194 -2.46 17.05 -13.59
CA LEU A 194 -1.06 16.93 -13.19
C LEU A 194 -0.22 17.92 -13.99
N ASP A 195 0.75 18.53 -13.32
CA ASP A 195 1.79 19.30 -13.99
C ASP A 195 2.55 18.42 -15.00
N ALA A 196 3.26 19.04 -15.93
CA ALA A 196 3.88 18.35 -17.06
C ALA A 196 4.84 17.23 -16.61
N GLU A 197 5.61 17.45 -15.54
CA GLU A 197 6.58 16.47 -15.04
C GLU A 197 5.88 15.28 -14.38
N SER A 198 4.92 15.56 -13.49
CA SER A 198 4.10 14.53 -12.84
C SER A 198 3.31 13.70 -13.85
N ARG A 199 2.79 14.34 -14.91
CA ARG A 199 2.09 13.67 -16.01
C ARG A 199 3.02 12.76 -16.82
N ALA A 200 4.17 13.28 -17.24
CA ALA A 200 5.16 12.50 -17.99
C ALA A 200 5.60 11.26 -17.20
N ARG A 201 5.81 11.39 -15.88
CA ARG A 201 6.13 10.27 -15.00
C ARG A 201 5.02 9.22 -14.93
N ARG A 202 3.77 9.67 -14.79
CA ARG A 202 2.61 8.77 -14.76
C ARG A 202 2.41 8.05 -16.10
N GLU A 203 2.57 8.75 -17.21
CA GLU A 203 2.51 8.16 -18.55
C GLU A 203 3.62 7.15 -18.76
N HIS A 204 4.86 7.50 -18.40
CA HIS A 204 5.99 6.59 -18.48
C HIS A 204 5.76 5.31 -17.64
N ARG A 205 5.24 5.45 -16.41
CA ARG A 205 4.85 4.30 -15.58
C ARG A 205 3.80 3.43 -16.28
N ARG A 206 2.73 4.04 -16.78
CA ARG A 206 1.65 3.32 -17.48
C ARG A 206 2.19 2.54 -18.68
N GLU A 207 3.08 3.16 -19.46
CA GLU A 207 3.71 2.52 -20.61
C GLU A 207 4.65 1.40 -20.22
N ALA A 208 5.47 1.58 -19.17
CA ALA A 208 6.34 0.57 -18.59
C ALA A 208 5.54 -0.66 -18.13
N THR A 209 4.49 -0.45 -17.32
CA THR A 209 3.58 -1.52 -16.88
C THR A 209 2.94 -2.24 -18.08
N ALA A 210 2.49 -1.50 -19.10
CA ALA A 210 1.91 -2.10 -20.30
C ALA A 210 2.94 -2.90 -21.14
N ARG A 211 4.22 -2.49 -21.17
CA ARG A 211 5.30 -3.28 -21.78
C ARG A 211 5.54 -4.57 -21.01
N VAL A 212 5.63 -4.51 -19.67
CA VAL A 212 5.82 -5.68 -18.81
C VAL A 212 4.66 -6.66 -18.91
N ALA A 213 3.42 -6.18 -18.86
CA ALA A 213 2.22 -7.01 -18.97
C ALA A 213 2.20 -7.82 -20.29
N ARG A 214 2.79 -7.29 -21.37
CA ARG A 214 2.92 -8.00 -22.65
C ARG A 214 4.12 -8.96 -22.68
N ALA A 215 5.26 -8.55 -22.13
CA ALA A 215 6.51 -9.31 -22.25
C ALA A 215 6.66 -10.43 -21.22
N LEU A 216 6.19 -10.22 -19.98
CA LEU A 216 6.41 -11.12 -18.87
C LEU A 216 5.78 -12.52 -19.06
N PRO A 217 4.55 -12.66 -19.60
CA PRO A 217 3.99 -13.99 -19.90
C PRO A 217 4.83 -14.77 -20.91
N ALA A 218 5.27 -14.11 -21.98
CA ALA A 218 6.10 -14.74 -23.01
C ALA A 218 7.49 -15.13 -22.45
N ALA A 219 8.11 -14.27 -21.65
CA ALA A 219 9.37 -14.57 -20.99
C ALA A 219 9.24 -15.75 -20.01
N ARG A 220 8.15 -15.82 -19.24
CA ARG A 220 7.88 -16.97 -18.34
C ARG A 220 7.70 -18.26 -19.11
N GLN A 221 7.05 -18.21 -20.27
CA GLN A 221 6.88 -19.38 -21.12
C GLN A 221 8.23 -19.83 -21.70
N ALA A 222 9.00 -18.91 -22.27
CA ALA A 222 10.35 -19.18 -22.77
C ALA A 222 11.27 -19.79 -21.70
N TRP A 223 11.18 -19.29 -20.45
CA TRP A 223 11.93 -19.86 -19.32
C TRP A 223 11.60 -21.33 -19.07
N LYS A 224 10.29 -21.69 -19.09
CA LYS A 224 9.86 -23.09 -18.93
C LYS A 224 10.33 -23.98 -20.07
N ASP A 225 10.40 -23.42 -21.27
CA ASP A 225 10.85 -24.11 -22.48
C ASP A 225 12.40 -24.20 -22.57
N GLY A 226 13.12 -23.59 -21.63
CA GLY A 226 14.59 -23.54 -21.62
C GLY A 226 15.18 -22.55 -22.64
N ASP A 227 14.36 -21.72 -23.28
CA ASP A 227 14.79 -20.71 -24.24
C ASP A 227 15.22 -19.41 -23.53
N PHE A 228 16.40 -19.45 -22.91
CA PHE A 228 16.96 -18.30 -22.21
C PHE A 228 17.29 -17.13 -23.15
N ALA A 229 17.45 -17.36 -24.46
CA ALA A 229 17.66 -16.30 -25.45
C ALA A 229 16.41 -15.44 -25.58
N ALA A 230 15.23 -16.08 -25.73
CA ALA A 230 13.95 -15.40 -25.79
C ALA A 230 13.62 -14.67 -24.48
N VAL A 231 14.00 -15.22 -23.32
CA VAL A 231 13.86 -14.53 -22.03
C VAL A 231 14.64 -13.21 -22.02
N LYS A 232 15.93 -13.22 -22.39
CA LYS A 232 16.74 -11.98 -22.46
C LYS A 232 16.17 -11.00 -23.47
N ALA A 233 15.80 -11.47 -24.66
CA ALA A 233 15.23 -10.63 -25.71
C ALA A 233 13.95 -9.91 -25.24
N ALA A 234 13.12 -10.58 -24.45
CA ALA A 234 11.88 -10.00 -23.91
C ALA A 234 12.12 -9.03 -22.75
N LEU A 235 13.10 -9.29 -21.87
CA LEU A 235 13.23 -8.60 -20.59
C LEU A 235 14.32 -7.53 -20.54
N VAL A 236 15.41 -7.64 -21.31
CA VAL A 236 16.48 -6.61 -21.36
C VAL A 236 15.93 -5.22 -21.72
N PRO A 237 15.01 -5.06 -22.68
CA PRO A 237 14.44 -3.74 -23.01
C PRO A 237 13.66 -3.09 -21.85
N LEU A 238 13.26 -3.86 -20.84
CA LEU A 238 12.49 -3.40 -19.69
C LEU A 238 13.38 -3.01 -18.51
N GLU A 239 14.70 -3.26 -18.61
CA GLU A 239 15.62 -2.97 -17.53
C GLU A 239 15.59 -1.49 -17.07
N PRO A 240 15.56 -0.48 -17.97
CA PRO A 240 15.47 0.92 -17.57
C PRO A 240 14.17 1.27 -16.83
N ASP A 241 13.11 0.50 -17.09
CA ASP A 241 11.79 0.71 -16.51
C ASP A 241 11.66 0.11 -15.12
N LEU A 242 12.60 -0.75 -14.70
CA LEU A 242 12.49 -1.54 -13.46
C LEU A 242 12.22 -0.68 -12.23
N ASP A 243 12.76 0.54 -12.16
CA ASP A 243 12.54 1.46 -11.04
C ASP A 243 11.19 2.19 -11.09
N TYR A 244 10.48 2.11 -12.22
CA TYR A 244 9.16 2.68 -12.39
C TYR A 244 8.02 1.70 -12.13
N LEU A 245 8.30 0.39 -12.21
CA LEU A 245 7.33 -0.68 -11.99
C LEU A 245 6.96 -0.84 -10.52
N ASP A 246 5.76 -1.37 -10.28
CA ASP A 246 5.33 -1.78 -8.95
C ASP A 246 6.21 -2.93 -8.44
N SER A 247 6.23 -3.15 -7.12
CA SER A 247 7.18 -4.08 -6.47
C SER A 247 7.13 -5.46 -7.11
N ASP A 248 5.94 -6.03 -7.27
CA ASP A 248 5.80 -7.44 -7.63
C ASP A 248 6.20 -7.68 -9.10
N GLU A 249 5.80 -6.77 -9.99
CA GLU A 249 6.17 -6.82 -11.42
C GLU A 249 7.66 -6.57 -11.62
N GLY A 250 8.20 -5.53 -10.98
CA GLY A 250 9.62 -5.20 -11.03
C GLY A 250 10.49 -6.33 -10.48
N MET A 251 10.06 -6.99 -9.41
CA MET A 251 10.74 -8.16 -8.86
C MET A 251 10.69 -9.36 -9.81
N ALA A 252 9.52 -9.65 -10.39
CA ALA A 252 9.38 -10.75 -11.34
C ALA A 252 10.27 -10.59 -12.57
N VAL A 253 10.34 -9.38 -13.14
CA VAL A 253 11.22 -9.08 -14.27
C VAL A 253 12.70 -9.22 -13.85
N ALA A 254 13.09 -8.63 -12.71
CA ALA A 254 14.48 -8.65 -12.27
C ALA A 254 14.99 -10.06 -11.91
N VAL A 255 14.17 -10.89 -11.23
CA VAL A 255 14.52 -12.29 -10.93
C VAL A 255 14.69 -13.09 -12.22
N LEU A 256 13.73 -12.98 -13.15
CA LEU A 256 13.74 -13.79 -14.38
C LEU A 256 14.88 -13.36 -15.33
N LEU A 257 15.13 -12.05 -15.45
CA LEU A 257 16.25 -11.52 -16.22
C LEU A 257 17.59 -11.90 -15.60
N GLY A 258 17.74 -11.78 -14.27
CA GLY A 258 18.94 -12.19 -13.56
C GLY A 258 19.23 -13.68 -13.75
N ALA A 259 18.21 -14.52 -13.63
CA ALA A 259 18.32 -15.96 -13.87
C ALA A 259 18.74 -16.29 -15.32
N ALA A 260 18.22 -15.55 -16.30
CA ALA A 260 18.64 -15.70 -17.70
C ALA A 260 20.10 -15.25 -17.92
N HIS A 261 20.57 -14.20 -17.25
CA HIS A 261 21.99 -13.81 -17.28
C HIS A 261 22.91 -14.91 -16.76
N VAL A 262 22.51 -15.63 -15.70
CA VAL A 262 23.27 -16.78 -15.18
C VAL A 262 23.43 -17.87 -16.24
N ALA A 263 22.40 -18.13 -17.06
CA ALA A 263 22.46 -19.12 -18.12
C ALA A 263 23.52 -18.79 -19.19
N TYR A 264 23.86 -17.52 -19.37
CA TYR A 264 24.89 -17.03 -20.29
C TYR A 264 26.26 -16.77 -19.63
N GLY A 265 26.39 -16.99 -18.32
CA GLY A 265 27.63 -16.71 -17.59
C GLY A 265 27.82 -15.24 -17.21
N ASP A 266 26.82 -14.39 -17.43
CA ASP A 266 26.85 -12.94 -17.13
C ASP A 266 26.64 -12.67 -15.63
N SER A 267 27.56 -13.14 -14.78
CA SER A 267 27.36 -13.17 -13.32
C SER A 267 27.22 -11.79 -12.69
N GLU A 268 27.89 -10.76 -13.24
CA GLU A 268 27.76 -9.38 -12.75
C GLU A 268 26.38 -8.79 -13.03
N LEU A 269 25.84 -9.01 -14.23
CA LEU A 269 24.50 -8.54 -14.61
C LEU A 269 23.42 -9.26 -13.82
N ALA A 270 23.59 -10.57 -13.59
CA ALA A 270 22.71 -11.35 -12.72
C ALA A 270 22.70 -10.80 -11.29
N LEU A 271 23.88 -10.54 -10.71
CA LEU A 271 24.00 -9.98 -9.37
C LEU A 271 23.37 -8.58 -9.26
N ALA A 272 23.54 -7.73 -10.27
CA ALA A 272 22.90 -6.41 -10.31
C ALA A 272 21.37 -6.52 -10.30
N CYS A 273 20.81 -7.45 -11.08
CA CYS A 273 19.39 -7.73 -11.12
C CYS A 273 18.87 -8.25 -9.77
N PHE A 274 19.55 -9.20 -9.14
CA PHE A 274 19.15 -9.74 -7.83
C PHE A 274 19.26 -8.70 -6.71
N LYS A 275 20.32 -7.90 -6.68
CA LYS A 275 20.45 -6.80 -5.70
C LYS A 275 19.27 -5.82 -5.78
N ARG A 276 18.80 -5.47 -6.98
CA ARG A 276 17.60 -4.63 -7.14
C ARG A 276 16.36 -5.25 -6.49
N VAL A 277 16.26 -6.58 -6.42
CA VAL A 277 15.16 -7.27 -5.74
C VAL A 277 15.35 -7.21 -4.23
N ILE A 278 16.53 -7.54 -3.72
CA ILE A 278 16.82 -7.54 -2.27
C ILE A 278 16.68 -6.14 -1.67
N ASP A 279 17.18 -5.10 -2.36
CA ASP A 279 17.02 -3.70 -1.95
C ASP A 279 15.54 -3.30 -1.79
N ARG A 280 14.64 -3.96 -2.53
CA ARG A 280 13.19 -3.73 -2.49
C ARG A 280 12.50 -4.61 -1.47
N GLN A 281 12.96 -5.84 -1.26
CA GLN A 281 12.39 -6.79 -0.31
C GLN A 281 13.51 -7.55 0.38
N ASP A 282 13.87 -7.09 1.59
CA ASP A 282 14.96 -7.61 2.41
C ASP A 282 14.78 -9.08 2.82
N HIS A 283 13.54 -9.60 2.71
CA HIS A 283 13.17 -10.99 2.99
C HIS A 283 12.76 -11.75 1.71
N ALA A 284 13.15 -11.29 0.53
CA ALA A 284 12.88 -12.03 -0.70
C ALA A 284 13.59 -13.38 -0.65
N ALA A 285 12.85 -14.45 -0.95
CA ALA A 285 13.37 -15.80 -0.98
C ALA A 285 13.14 -16.44 -2.35
N LEU A 286 14.15 -17.20 -2.82
CA LEU A 286 13.98 -18.10 -3.96
C LEU A 286 13.92 -19.54 -3.47
N ARG A 287 13.05 -20.32 -4.10
CA ARG A 287 12.88 -21.74 -3.78
C ARG A 287 13.96 -22.56 -4.46
N SER A 288 14.61 -23.45 -3.71
CA SER A 288 15.65 -24.32 -4.25
C SER A 288 15.13 -25.28 -5.33
N TYR A 289 13.82 -25.56 -5.31
CA TYR A 289 13.16 -26.40 -6.30
C TYR A 289 13.00 -25.72 -7.67
N ASP A 290 12.84 -24.39 -7.69
CA ASP A 290 12.49 -23.65 -8.91
C ASP A 290 13.73 -23.16 -9.69
N TYR A 291 14.90 -23.11 -9.05
CA TYR A 291 16.10 -22.48 -9.60
C TYR A 291 17.35 -23.35 -9.47
N SER A 292 18.26 -23.24 -10.43
CA SER A 292 19.52 -23.99 -10.42
C SER A 292 20.46 -23.55 -9.28
N PRO A 293 21.37 -24.42 -8.80
CA PRO A 293 22.34 -24.07 -7.77
C PRO A 293 23.20 -22.84 -8.10
N LYS A 294 23.50 -22.60 -9.37
CA LYS A 294 24.25 -21.41 -9.81
C LYS A 294 23.46 -20.11 -9.61
N ILE A 295 22.16 -20.14 -9.87
CA ILE A 295 21.26 -19.00 -9.65
C ILE A 295 21.13 -18.72 -8.15
N LEU A 296 20.89 -19.78 -7.36
CA LEU A 296 20.76 -19.67 -5.91
C LEU A 296 22.03 -19.14 -5.25
N ALA A 297 23.21 -19.55 -5.72
CA ALA A 297 24.49 -19.03 -5.21
C ALA A 297 24.64 -17.51 -5.42
N LEU A 298 24.29 -17.01 -6.61
CA LEU A 298 24.33 -15.58 -6.92
C LEU A 298 23.22 -14.80 -6.20
N TRP A 299 22.05 -15.40 -6.02
CA TRP A 299 20.97 -14.84 -5.22
C TRP A 299 21.37 -14.66 -3.75
N HIS A 300 21.95 -15.71 -3.15
CA HIS A 300 22.50 -15.65 -1.80
C HIS A 300 23.64 -14.62 -1.69
N GLN A 301 24.50 -14.53 -2.70
CA GLN A 301 25.54 -13.51 -2.77
C GLN A 301 24.96 -12.08 -2.85
N ALA A 302 23.79 -11.90 -3.45
CA ALA A 302 23.06 -10.62 -3.44
C ALA A 302 22.40 -10.31 -2.08
N GLY A 303 22.41 -11.25 -1.13
CA GLY A 303 21.80 -11.11 0.20
C GLY A 303 20.41 -11.75 0.32
N GLY A 304 19.96 -12.49 -0.69
CA GLY A 304 18.65 -13.13 -0.68
C GLY A 304 18.60 -14.44 0.09
N ALA A 305 17.44 -14.75 0.67
CA ALA A 305 17.19 -16.02 1.35
C ALA A 305 16.90 -17.15 0.35
N ILE A 306 17.17 -18.40 0.74
CA ILE A 306 16.82 -19.60 -0.03
C ILE A 306 15.86 -20.43 0.83
N GLU A 307 14.75 -20.83 0.22
CA GLU A 307 13.69 -21.67 0.82
C GLU A 307 13.62 -23.06 0.19
#